data_AF-A0A3D6C0S4-F1
#
_entry.id   AF-A0A3D6C0S4-F1
#
_cell.length_a   1.000
_cell.length_b   1.000
_cell.length_c   1.000
_cell.angle_alpha   90.00
_cell.angle_beta   90.00
_cell.angle_gamma   90.00
#
_symmetry.space_group_name_H-M   'P 1'
#
loop_
_entity.id
_entity.type
_entity.pdbx_description
1 polymer ?
#
loop_
_entity_poly.entity_id
_entity_poly.type
_entity_poly.pdbx_seq_one_letter_code
_entity_poly.pdbx_strand_id
1 'polypeptide(L)'
;MSPLKKINSRSIGCWIAQAFVLVSILLISGCQSYLADYSSAQKHFDTASQLQASKVFEPVLTRNLGDESIAYNQIHSHYAVALKLISEVIDTHEKELKQDQLLGNAFTIKAISQWKLGQTKDALSTKKQALENQQLLYPRDKALMTALPGLIKAEQANSKRLNKEPYLGTLGIREMILGGNGAMNDFNMALKALDQKHPVRIYIIMTQIASIRILHSATLLIPDLTIQKEERTDLIETYFKPLRKELITLLKEFEIYGESSSENLLLYFNRIFGSGPD
;
A
#
# COMPACT_ATOMS: atom_id res chain seq x y z
N MET A 1 49.10 18.79 59.78
CA MET A 1 49.32 17.72 58.79
C MET A 1 48.37 16.59 59.10
N SER A 2 47.31 16.44 58.31
CA SER A 2 46.23 15.47 58.54
C SER A 2 46.56 14.15 57.83
N PRO A 3 46.39 12.98 58.46
CA PRO A 3 46.75 11.71 57.85
C PRO A 3 45.75 11.36 56.73
N LEU A 4 46.27 11.14 55.53
CA LEU A 4 45.51 10.63 54.39
C LEU A 4 45.04 9.21 54.71
N LYS A 5 43.72 9.06 54.87
CA LYS A 5 43.04 7.79 55.14
C LYS A 5 43.19 6.88 53.91
N LYS A 6 43.93 5.77 54.03
CA LYS A 6 44.05 4.74 52.98
C LYS A 6 42.66 4.18 52.67
N ILE A 7 42.12 4.54 51.51
CA ILE A 7 40.87 3.97 50.99
C ILE A 7 41.17 2.54 50.53
N ASN A 8 40.40 1.59 51.05
CA ASN A 8 40.60 0.17 50.85
C ASN A 8 40.16 -0.22 49.42
N SER A 9 41.11 -0.39 48.50
CA SER A 9 40.86 -0.60 47.07
C SER A 9 40.07 -1.87 46.74
N ARG A 10 39.96 -2.82 47.68
CA ARG A 10 39.17 -4.05 47.52
C ARG A 10 37.65 -3.82 47.55
N SER A 11 37.14 -2.74 48.14
CA SER A 11 35.69 -2.50 48.15
C SER A 11 35.18 -1.89 46.85
N ILE A 12 35.96 -0.99 46.23
CA ILE A 12 35.55 -0.24 45.03
C ILE A 12 35.31 -1.17 43.84
N GLY A 13 36.13 -2.21 43.66
CA GLY A 13 35.95 -3.19 42.58
C GLY A 13 34.63 -3.97 42.66
N CYS A 14 34.14 -4.24 43.88
CA CYS A 14 32.87 -4.94 44.09
C CYS A 14 31.67 -4.07 43.67
N TRP A 15 31.70 -2.77 44.02
CA TRP A 15 30.64 -1.82 43.63
C TRP A 15 30.56 -1.61 42.12
N ILE A 16 31.70 -1.56 41.43
CA ILE A 16 31.73 -1.39 39.96
C ILE A 16 31.15 -2.62 39.27
N ALA A 17 31.54 -3.83 39.69
CA ALA A 17 30.99 -5.07 39.11
C ALA A 17 29.48 -5.17 39.36
N GLN A 18 29.02 -4.82 40.56
CA GLN A 18 27.60 -4.88 40.91
C GLN A 18 26.77 -3.84 40.14
N ALA A 19 27.28 -2.62 39.94
CA ALA A 19 26.66 -1.61 39.09
C ALA A 19 26.60 -2.05 37.62
N PHE A 20 27.65 -2.69 37.10
CA PHE A 20 27.68 -3.18 35.73
C PHE A 20 26.65 -4.29 35.48
N VAL A 21 26.49 -5.21 36.44
CA VAL A 21 25.45 -6.26 36.38
C VAL A 21 24.05 -5.64 36.43
N LEU A 22 23.82 -4.65 37.29
CA LEU A 22 22.51 -3.99 37.41
C LEU A 22 22.13 -3.21 36.15
N VAL A 23 23.09 -2.50 35.55
CA VAL A 23 22.90 -1.79 34.26
C VAL A 23 22.66 -2.78 33.13
N SER A 24 23.37 -3.91 33.10
CA SER A 24 23.18 -4.95 32.08
C SER A 24 21.80 -5.61 32.17
N ILE A 25 21.28 -5.86 33.38
CA ILE A 25 19.93 -6.41 33.59
C ILE A 25 18.85 -5.39 33.15
N LEU A 26 19.05 -4.10 33.42
CA LEU A 26 18.14 -3.04 32.98
C LEU A 26 18.11 -2.88 31.45
N LEU A 27 19.21 -3.12 30.76
CA LEU A 27 19.28 -3.07 29.30
C LEU A 27 18.59 -4.27 28.62
N ILE A 28 18.60 -5.46 29.25
CA ILE A 28 18.00 -6.67 28.67
C ILE A 28 16.48 -6.74 28.95
N SER A 29 16.02 -6.13 30.05
CA SER A 29 14.59 -6.05 30.41
C SER A 29 13.77 -5.11 29.52
N GLY A 30 14.45 -4.31 28.70
CA GLY A 30 13.86 -3.24 27.89
C GLY A 30 13.80 -3.51 26.39
N CYS A 31 14.10 -4.73 25.92
CA CYS A 31 13.77 -5.11 24.54
C CYS A 31 12.25 -5.13 24.38
N GLN A 32 11.72 -3.97 24.00
CA GLN A 32 10.31 -3.60 23.89
C GLN A 32 9.50 -4.66 23.14
N SER A 33 8.70 -5.44 23.88
CA SER A 33 7.82 -6.49 23.34
C SER A 33 7.00 -6.01 22.14
N TYR A 34 6.56 -4.75 22.15
CA TYR A 34 5.74 -4.18 21.09
C TYR A 34 6.44 -4.11 19.72
N LEU A 35 7.78 -3.98 19.68
CA LEU A 35 8.53 -3.98 18.41
C LEU A 35 8.51 -5.36 17.74
N ALA A 36 8.46 -6.44 18.53
CA ALA A 36 8.33 -7.80 18.00
C ALA A 36 6.94 -7.99 17.36
N ASP A 37 5.88 -7.54 18.04
CA ASP A 37 4.51 -7.62 17.52
C ASP A 37 4.30 -6.72 16.30
N TYR A 38 4.86 -5.51 16.33
CA TYR A 38 4.88 -4.59 15.18
C TYR A 38 5.59 -5.21 13.97
N SER A 39 6.80 -5.76 14.18
CA SER A 39 7.58 -6.41 13.14
C SER A 39 6.85 -7.63 12.56
N SER A 40 6.21 -8.41 13.44
CA SER A 40 5.36 -9.54 13.03
C SER A 40 4.17 -9.07 12.18
N ALA A 41 3.46 -8.03 12.61
CA ALA A 41 2.35 -7.44 11.85
C ALA A 41 2.80 -6.99 10.44
N GLN A 42 3.93 -6.29 10.35
CA GLN A 42 4.51 -5.86 9.09
C GLN A 42 4.88 -7.06 8.20
N LYS A 43 5.53 -8.08 8.76
CA LYS A 43 5.88 -9.31 8.01
C LYS A 43 4.64 -9.99 7.43
N HIS A 44 3.56 -10.11 8.20
CA HIS A 44 2.31 -10.67 7.72
C HIS A 44 1.68 -9.80 6.62
N PHE A 45 1.69 -8.49 6.78
CA PHE A 45 1.21 -7.55 5.77
C PHE A 45 1.99 -7.63 4.45
N ASP A 46 3.32 -7.66 4.53
CA ASP A 46 4.21 -7.77 3.37
C ASP A 46 4.02 -9.10 2.66
N THR A 47 3.89 -10.20 3.42
CA THR A 47 3.60 -11.53 2.87
C THR A 47 2.27 -11.55 2.11
N ALA A 48 1.20 -10.99 2.71
CA ALA A 48 -0.11 -10.91 2.05
C ALA A 48 -0.03 -10.10 0.75
N SER A 49 0.67 -8.96 0.78
CA SER A 49 0.82 -8.06 -0.36
C SER A 49 1.64 -8.69 -1.49
N GLN A 50 2.69 -9.44 -1.17
CA GLN A 50 3.50 -10.18 -2.15
C GLN A 50 2.71 -11.32 -2.79
N LEU A 51 2.00 -12.13 -1.97
CA LEU A 51 1.12 -13.19 -2.47
C LEU A 51 0.06 -12.61 -3.40
N GLN A 52 -0.60 -11.52 -3.00
CA GLN A 52 -1.60 -10.86 -3.84
C GLN A 52 -0.99 -10.34 -5.16
N ALA A 53 0.19 -9.70 -5.11
CA ALA A 53 0.86 -9.21 -6.31
C ALA A 53 1.20 -10.35 -7.27
N SER A 54 1.74 -11.48 -6.78
CA SER A 54 2.05 -12.63 -7.63
C SER A 54 0.83 -13.17 -8.39
N LYS A 55 -0.36 -13.15 -7.76
CA LYS A 55 -1.61 -13.61 -8.39
C LYS A 55 -2.15 -12.66 -9.46
N VAL A 56 -1.87 -11.37 -9.36
CA VAL A 56 -2.26 -10.39 -10.38
C VAL A 56 -1.50 -10.64 -11.69
N PHE A 57 -0.24 -11.07 -11.61
CA PHE A 57 0.62 -11.29 -12.79
C PHE A 57 0.61 -12.73 -13.32
N GLU A 58 -0.04 -13.69 -12.63
CA GLU A 58 -0.19 -15.07 -13.11
C GLU A 58 -1.10 -15.15 -14.36
N PRO A 59 -0.63 -15.78 -15.47
CA PRO A 59 -1.43 -15.99 -16.67
C PRO A 59 -2.73 -16.73 -16.37
N VAL A 60 -3.85 -16.28 -16.95
CA VAL A 60 -5.17 -16.91 -16.75
C VAL A 60 -5.18 -18.40 -17.15
N LEU A 61 -4.33 -18.79 -18.11
CA LEU A 61 -4.25 -20.16 -18.64
C LEU A 61 -3.68 -21.18 -17.65
N THR A 62 -3.01 -20.75 -16.57
CA THR A 62 -2.40 -21.64 -15.58
C THR A 62 -3.21 -21.71 -14.28
N ARG A 63 -4.41 -21.10 -14.23
CA ARG A 63 -5.18 -21.01 -12.99
C ARG A 63 -6.07 -22.23 -12.80
N ASN A 64 -5.75 -23.01 -11.78
CA ASN A 64 -6.63 -24.06 -11.27
C ASN A 64 -7.55 -23.44 -10.20
N LEU A 65 -8.87 -23.66 -10.32
CA LEU A 65 -9.88 -23.04 -9.44
C LEU A 65 -9.70 -23.45 -7.96
N GLY A 66 -9.21 -24.66 -7.69
CA GLY A 66 -8.92 -25.12 -6.33
C GLY A 66 -7.77 -24.32 -5.68
N ASP A 67 -6.75 -24.00 -6.46
CA ASP A 67 -5.58 -23.27 -5.99
C ASP A 67 -5.89 -21.78 -5.75
N GLU A 68 -6.84 -21.20 -6.49
CA GLU A 68 -7.30 -19.82 -6.30
C GLU A 68 -7.98 -19.62 -4.94
N SER A 69 -8.86 -20.54 -4.52
CA SER A 69 -9.54 -20.44 -3.22
C SER A 69 -8.55 -20.57 -2.06
N ILE A 70 -7.59 -21.50 -2.15
CA ILE A 70 -6.54 -21.69 -1.14
C ILE A 70 -5.68 -20.42 -1.04
N ALA A 71 -5.22 -19.89 -2.18
CA ALA A 71 -4.40 -18.67 -2.20
C ALA A 71 -5.16 -17.47 -1.62
N TYR A 72 -6.44 -17.31 -1.97
CA TYR A 72 -7.29 -16.25 -1.43
C TYR A 72 -7.41 -16.32 0.10
N ASN A 73 -7.66 -17.52 0.64
CA ASN A 73 -7.75 -17.74 2.08
C ASN A 73 -6.43 -17.47 2.80
N GLN A 74 -5.30 -17.84 2.19
CA GLN A 74 -3.97 -17.52 2.73
C GLN A 74 -3.72 -16.01 2.78
N ILE A 75 -4.00 -15.28 1.69
CA ILE A 75 -3.88 -13.81 1.63
C ILE A 75 -4.74 -13.16 2.73
N HIS A 76 -6.01 -13.57 2.85
CA HIS A 76 -6.93 -13.04 3.87
C HIS A 76 -6.44 -13.34 5.29
N SER A 77 -5.94 -14.56 5.53
CA SER A 77 -5.41 -14.94 6.83
C SER A 77 -4.22 -14.08 7.23
N HIS A 78 -3.29 -13.80 6.31
CA HIS A 78 -2.16 -12.92 6.60
C HIS A 78 -2.59 -11.48 6.88
N TYR A 79 -3.54 -10.90 6.11
CA TYR A 79 -4.09 -9.58 6.43
C TYR A 79 -4.82 -9.56 7.77
N ALA A 80 -5.57 -10.61 8.12
CA ALA A 80 -6.27 -10.70 9.41
C ALA A 80 -5.29 -10.75 10.59
N VAL A 81 -4.21 -11.53 10.49
CA VAL A 81 -3.17 -11.57 11.53
C VAL A 81 -2.45 -10.21 11.64
N ALA A 82 -2.08 -9.60 10.51
CA ALA A 82 -1.48 -8.28 10.49
C ALA A 82 -2.37 -7.23 11.17
N LEU A 83 -3.67 -7.23 10.82
CA LEU A 83 -4.65 -6.31 11.41
C LEU A 83 -4.80 -6.50 12.92
N LYS A 84 -4.88 -7.76 13.38
CA LYS A 84 -5.00 -8.06 14.81
C LYS A 84 -3.80 -7.51 15.58
N LEU A 85 -2.58 -7.91 15.17
CA LEU A 85 -1.34 -7.52 15.85
C LEU A 85 -1.14 -6.01 15.83
N ILE A 86 -1.33 -5.35 14.68
CA ILE A 86 -1.10 -3.91 14.59
C ILE A 86 -2.14 -3.12 15.38
N SER A 87 -3.38 -3.62 15.47
CA SER A 87 -4.42 -2.95 16.28
C SER A 87 -4.07 -3.01 17.76
N GLU A 88 -3.66 -4.19 18.25
CA GLU A 88 -3.20 -4.35 19.63
C GLU A 88 -2.03 -3.43 19.95
N VAL A 89 -1.01 -3.40 19.08
CA VAL A 89 0.17 -2.52 19.26
C VAL A 89 -0.20 -1.03 19.25
N ILE A 90 -1.13 -0.60 18.38
CA ILE A 90 -1.61 0.79 18.40
C ILE A 90 -2.34 1.08 19.71
N ASP A 91 -3.22 0.19 20.15
CA ASP A 91 -4.10 0.42 21.31
C ASP A 91 -3.31 0.44 22.63
N THR A 92 -2.24 -0.36 22.76
CA THR A 92 -1.43 -0.46 24.00
C THR A 92 -0.15 0.37 23.99
N HIS A 93 0.43 0.65 22.82
CA HIS A 93 1.77 1.26 22.67
C HIS A 93 1.79 2.49 21.73
N GLU A 94 0.68 3.23 21.63
CA GLU A 94 0.59 4.43 20.76
C GLU A 94 1.71 5.45 21.03
N LYS A 95 2.04 5.68 22.31
CA LYS A 95 3.03 6.70 22.71
C LYS A 95 4.43 6.30 22.24
N GLU A 96 4.79 5.04 22.40
CA GLU A 96 6.05 4.46 21.97
C GLU A 96 6.15 4.48 20.45
N LEU A 97 5.11 4.06 19.73
CA LEU A 97 5.04 4.17 18.27
C LEU A 97 5.22 5.61 17.79
N LYS A 98 4.65 6.58 18.51
CA LYS A 98 4.80 8.01 18.18
C LYS A 98 6.23 8.49 18.42
N GLN A 99 6.85 8.11 19.54
CA GLN A 99 8.23 8.45 19.86
C GLN A 99 9.20 7.90 18.80
N ASP A 100 8.96 6.67 18.35
CA ASP A 100 9.82 5.98 17.39
C ASP A 100 9.44 6.27 15.92
N GLN A 101 8.52 7.19 15.69
CA GLN A 101 8.02 7.60 14.37
C GLN A 101 7.39 6.46 13.54
N LEU A 102 6.90 5.41 14.20
CA LEU A 102 6.27 4.24 13.57
C LEU A 102 4.74 4.33 13.48
N LEU A 103 4.12 5.25 14.23
CA LEU A 103 2.66 5.34 14.31
C LEU A 103 1.98 5.57 12.94
N GLY A 104 2.59 6.39 12.08
CA GLY A 104 2.09 6.62 10.73
C GLY A 104 2.03 5.35 9.87
N ASN A 105 3.11 4.55 9.90
CA ASN A 105 3.17 3.27 9.21
C ASN A 105 2.21 2.24 9.83
N ALA A 106 2.07 2.23 11.16
CA ALA A 106 1.13 1.36 11.86
C ALA A 106 -0.32 1.62 11.38
N PHE A 107 -0.72 2.89 11.28
CA PHE A 107 -2.02 3.23 10.71
C PHE A 107 -2.16 2.80 9.25
N THR A 108 -1.11 2.90 8.44
CA THR A 108 -1.09 2.38 7.04
C THR A 108 -1.36 0.90 6.98
N ILE A 109 -0.65 0.10 7.78
CA ILE A 109 -0.88 -1.36 7.84
C ILE A 109 -2.32 -1.65 8.29
N LYS A 110 -2.81 -0.96 9.34
CA LYS A 110 -4.18 -1.14 9.85
C LYS A 110 -5.23 -0.81 8.78
N ALA A 111 -5.16 0.37 8.17
CA ALA A 111 -6.16 0.83 7.20
C ALA A 111 -6.19 -0.04 5.93
N ILE A 112 -5.01 -0.41 5.40
CA ILE A 112 -4.95 -1.26 4.20
C ILE A 112 -5.43 -2.68 4.53
N SER A 113 -5.07 -3.24 5.69
CA SER A 113 -5.55 -4.58 6.08
C SER A 113 -7.07 -4.60 6.27
N GLN A 114 -7.65 -3.58 6.91
CA GLN A 114 -9.10 -3.42 7.02
C GLN A 114 -9.75 -3.37 5.63
N TRP A 115 -9.22 -2.56 4.71
CA TRP A 115 -9.73 -2.49 3.35
C TRP A 115 -9.68 -3.84 2.65
N LYS A 116 -8.54 -4.54 2.71
CA LYS A 116 -8.35 -5.85 2.08
C LYS A 116 -9.22 -6.96 2.66
N LEU A 117 -9.68 -6.80 3.90
CA LEU A 117 -10.63 -7.69 4.57
C LEU A 117 -12.10 -7.27 4.35
N GLY A 118 -12.37 -6.30 3.47
CA GLY A 118 -13.72 -5.80 3.19
C GLY A 118 -14.29 -4.85 4.26
N GLN A 119 -13.50 -4.47 5.26
CA GLN A 119 -13.88 -3.56 6.35
C GLN A 119 -13.73 -2.09 5.92
N THR A 120 -14.39 -1.70 4.83
CA THR A 120 -14.21 -0.39 4.18
C THR A 120 -14.47 0.80 5.11
N LYS A 121 -15.49 0.72 5.96
CA LYS A 121 -15.83 1.80 6.91
C LYS A 121 -14.72 2.00 7.93
N ASP A 122 -14.17 0.92 8.46
CA ASP A 122 -13.09 0.95 9.45
C ASP A 122 -11.79 1.46 8.82
N ALA A 123 -11.49 1.03 7.59
CA ALA A 123 -10.35 1.54 6.82
C ALA A 123 -10.41 3.07 6.64
N LEU A 124 -11.58 3.61 6.30
CA LEU A 124 -11.78 5.06 6.17
C LEU A 124 -11.73 5.80 7.51
N SER A 125 -12.17 5.15 8.60
CA SER A 125 -12.05 5.67 9.96
C SER A 125 -10.59 5.76 10.40
N THR A 126 -9.81 4.68 10.21
CA THR A 126 -8.37 4.63 10.47
C THR A 126 -7.62 5.67 9.62
N LYS A 127 -7.99 5.83 8.35
CA LYS A 127 -7.45 6.90 7.49
C LYS A 127 -7.67 8.28 8.10
N LYS A 128 -8.87 8.55 8.61
CA LYS A 128 -9.19 9.83 9.25
C LYS A 128 -8.31 10.07 10.48
N GLN A 129 -8.19 9.07 11.36
CA GLN A 129 -7.32 9.14 12.54
C GLN A 129 -5.85 9.38 12.16
N ALA A 130 -5.35 8.71 11.12
CA ALA A 130 -4.00 8.90 10.61
C ALA A 130 -3.77 10.34 10.11
N LEU A 131 -4.71 10.88 9.34
CA LEU A 131 -4.62 12.25 8.80
C LEU A 131 -4.87 13.35 9.85
N GLU A 132 -5.54 13.05 10.97
CA GLU A 132 -5.60 13.94 12.14
C GLU A 132 -4.22 14.03 12.83
N ASN A 133 -3.38 13.01 12.65
CA ASN A 133 -2.00 12.93 13.13
C ASN A 133 -0.97 13.23 12.03
N GLN A 134 -1.27 14.19 11.15
CA GLN A 134 -0.50 14.50 9.94
C GLN A 134 1.00 14.70 10.15
N GLN A 135 1.40 15.29 11.29
CA GLN A 135 2.80 15.51 11.66
C GLN A 135 3.61 14.21 11.88
N LEU A 136 2.94 13.06 12.03
CA LEU A 136 3.54 11.75 12.27
C LEU A 136 3.58 10.88 11.01
N LEU A 137 3.06 11.38 9.88
CA LEU A 137 3.03 10.65 8.61
C LEU A 137 4.24 11.02 7.77
N TYR A 138 5.04 10.02 7.40
CA TYR A 138 5.99 10.19 6.31
C TYR A 138 5.23 10.48 4.99
N PRO A 139 5.88 11.14 4.00
CA PRO A 139 5.24 11.45 2.71
C PRO A 139 4.59 10.24 2.03
N ARG A 140 5.25 9.08 2.09
CA ARG A 140 4.69 7.79 1.63
C ARG A 140 3.34 7.50 2.28
N ASP A 141 3.27 7.52 3.62
CA ASP A 141 2.09 7.12 4.37
C ASP A 141 0.94 8.11 4.13
N LYS A 142 1.25 9.41 4.10
CA LYS A 142 0.28 10.45 3.74
C LYS A 142 -0.29 10.23 2.35
N ALA A 143 0.54 9.93 1.37
CA ALA A 143 0.09 9.65 0.01
C ALA A 143 -0.78 8.40 -0.07
N LEU A 144 -0.39 7.30 0.62
CA LEU A 144 -1.18 6.07 0.67
C LEU A 144 -2.54 6.29 1.34
N MET A 145 -2.59 7.01 2.45
CA MET A 145 -3.86 7.39 3.10
C MET A 145 -4.74 8.25 2.21
N THR A 146 -4.14 9.19 1.49
CA THR A 146 -4.85 10.05 0.54
C THR A 146 -5.40 9.23 -0.63
N ALA A 147 -4.66 8.23 -1.11
CA ALA A 147 -5.06 7.35 -2.21
C ALA A 147 -6.09 6.28 -1.80
N LEU A 148 -6.20 5.93 -0.51
CA LEU A 148 -7.04 4.83 -0.03
C LEU A 148 -8.50 4.89 -0.48
N PRO A 149 -9.21 6.04 -0.44
CA PRO A 149 -10.56 6.13 -0.98
C PRO A 149 -10.64 5.79 -2.47
N GLY A 150 -9.62 6.18 -3.25
CA GLY A 150 -9.55 5.88 -4.68
C GLY A 150 -9.31 4.40 -4.95
N LEU A 151 -8.45 3.76 -4.14
CA LEU A 151 -8.21 2.32 -4.17
C LEU A 151 -9.50 1.53 -3.94
N ILE A 152 -10.27 1.91 -2.92
CA ILE A 152 -11.58 1.32 -2.60
C ILE A 152 -12.55 1.48 -3.78
N LYS A 153 -12.67 2.68 -4.35
CA LYS A 153 -13.57 2.96 -5.50
C LYS A 153 -13.18 2.15 -6.73
N ALA A 154 -11.88 2.04 -7.02
CA ALA A 154 -11.39 1.25 -8.15
C ALA A 154 -11.72 -0.24 -7.99
N GLU A 155 -11.60 -0.79 -6.78
CA GLU A 155 -11.97 -2.18 -6.50
C GLU A 155 -13.48 -2.41 -6.57
N GLN A 156 -14.30 -1.48 -6.06
CA GLN A 156 -15.76 -1.51 -6.20
C GLN A 156 -16.19 -1.45 -7.66
N ALA A 157 -15.58 -0.57 -8.46
CA ALA A 157 -15.81 -0.47 -9.89
C ALA A 157 -15.43 -1.77 -10.62
N ASN A 158 -14.30 -2.38 -10.26
CA ASN A 158 -13.91 -3.68 -10.83
C ASN A 158 -14.90 -4.80 -10.45
N SER A 159 -15.39 -4.80 -9.21
CA SER A 159 -16.39 -5.77 -8.75
C SER A 159 -17.70 -5.64 -9.55
N LYS A 160 -18.20 -4.41 -9.73
CA LYS A 160 -19.36 -4.12 -10.59
C LYS A 160 -19.17 -4.62 -12.02
N ARG A 161 -17.98 -4.38 -12.58
CA ARG A 161 -17.63 -4.87 -13.92
C ARG A 161 -17.65 -6.39 -14.01
N LEU A 162 -17.04 -7.08 -13.03
CA LEU A 162 -16.99 -8.55 -13.00
C LEU A 162 -18.38 -9.18 -12.84
N ASN A 163 -19.26 -8.53 -12.08
CA ASN A 163 -20.66 -8.94 -11.92
C ASN A 163 -21.55 -8.65 -13.15
N LYS A 164 -20.98 -8.10 -14.23
CA LYS A 164 -21.69 -7.73 -15.47
C LYS A 164 -22.96 -6.92 -15.21
N GLU A 165 -22.89 -5.96 -14.28
CA GLU A 165 -24.01 -5.05 -14.07
C GLU A 165 -24.40 -4.39 -15.41
N PRO A 166 -25.71 -4.17 -15.69
CA PRO A 166 -26.20 -3.65 -16.97
C PRO A 166 -25.64 -2.26 -17.30
N TYR A 167 -25.90 -1.72 -18.50
CA TYR A 167 -25.35 -0.43 -18.99
C TYR A 167 -25.34 0.74 -17.97
N LEU A 168 -26.37 0.87 -17.13
CA LEU A 168 -26.41 1.85 -16.03
C LEU A 168 -25.25 1.66 -15.02
N GLY A 169 -24.79 0.43 -14.84
CA GLY A 169 -23.59 0.04 -14.13
C GLY A 169 -22.29 0.54 -14.77
N THR A 170 -22.21 0.67 -16.11
CA THR A 170 -21.04 1.25 -16.79
C THR A 170 -20.92 2.75 -16.53
N LEU A 171 -22.03 3.50 -16.53
CA LEU A 171 -22.04 4.91 -16.08
C LEU A 171 -21.62 5.04 -14.61
N GLY A 172 -22.10 4.12 -13.75
CA GLY A 172 -21.67 4.05 -12.35
C GLY A 172 -20.17 3.77 -12.19
N ILE A 173 -19.61 2.85 -12.99
CA ILE A 173 -18.17 2.57 -13.03
C ILE A 173 -17.41 3.82 -13.50
N ARG A 174 -17.89 4.51 -14.53
CA ARG A 174 -17.28 5.76 -15.01
C ARG A 174 -17.25 6.81 -13.92
N GLU A 175 -18.36 7.03 -13.20
CA GLU A 175 -18.41 8.01 -12.11
C GLU A 175 -17.48 7.62 -10.95
N MET A 176 -17.41 6.33 -10.59
CA MET A 176 -16.47 5.84 -9.57
C MET A 176 -15.01 6.06 -9.92
N ILE A 177 -14.64 6.01 -11.21
CA ILE A 177 -13.25 6.18 -11.65
C ILE A 177 -12.93 7.66 -11.98
N LEU A 178 -13.74 8.30 -12.82
CA LEU A 178 -13.48 9.62 -13.43
C LEU A 178 -14.34 10.76 -12.88
N GLY A 179 -15.33 10.47 -12.03
CA GLY A 179 -16.19 11.50 -11.44
C GLY A 179 -15.41 12.53 -10.60
N GLY A 180 -16.06 13.63 -10.22
CA GLY A 180 -15.42 14.68 -9.41
C GLY A 180 -14.91 14.17 -8.05
N ASN A 181 -15.60 13.17 -7.50
CA ASN A 181 -15.19 12.42 -6.31
C ASN A 181 -14.72 11.00 -6.67
N GLY A 182 -14.30 10.76 -7.92
CA GLY A 182 -13.85 9.47 -8.41
C GLY A 182 -12.42 9.12 -7.97
N ALA A 183 -12.01 7.88 -8.25
CA ALA A 183 -10.71 7.34 -7.88
C ALA A 183 -9.55 8.16 -8.45
N MET A 184 -9.66 8.65 -9.69
CA MET A 184 -8.61 9.46 -10.32
C MET A 184 -8.32 10.76 -9.57
N ASN A 185 -9.36 11.38 -8.98
CA ASN A 185 -9.16 12.57 -8.17
C ASN A 185 -8.37 12.25 -6.89
N ASP A 186 -8.71 11.15 -6.20
CA ASP A 186 -7.98 10.71 -5.00
C ASP A 186 -6.51 10.39 -5.30
N PHE A 187 -6.22 9.73 -6.42
CA PHE A 187 -4.86 9.43 -6.86
C PHE A 187 -4.07 10.71 -7.22
N ASN A 188 -4.70 11.66 -7.90
CA ASN A 188 -4.06 12.94 -8.21
C ASN A 188 -3.76 13.75 -6.95
N MET A 189 -4.65 13.73 -5.94
CA MET A 189 -4.38 14.33 -4.64
C MET A 189 -3.21 13.64 -3.93
N ALA A 190 -3.13 12.31 -3.99
CA ALA A 190 -2.00 11.56 -3.42
C ALA A 190 -0.67 11.90 -4.11
N LEU A 191 -0.65 12.03 -5.44
CA LEU A 191 0.54 12.45 -6.19
C LEU A 191 1.01 13.87 -5.85
N LYS A 192 0.09 14.78 -5.53
CA LYS A 192 0.44 16.15 -5.08
C LYS A 192 1.10 16.17 -3.70
N ALA A 193 0.89 15.13 -2.88
CA ALA A 193 1.52 15.00 -1.57
C ALA A 193 2.95 14.41 -1.63
N LEU A 194 3.45 14.09 -2.83
CA LEU A 194 4.74 13.46 -3.05
C LEU A 194 5.64 14.35 -3.91
N ASP A 195 6.93 14.38 -3.58
CA ASP A 195 7.96 14.95 -4.44
C ASP A 195 7.98 14.25 -5.80
N GLN A 196 8.32 14.98 -6.87
CA GLN A 196 8.33 14.43 -8.25
C GLN A 196 9.20 13.17 -8.40
N LYS A 197 10.27 13.06 -7.59
CA LYS A 197 11.19 11.91 -7.57
C LYS A 197 10.92 10.95 -6.42
N HIS A 198 9.70 10.91 -5.88
CA HIS A 198 9.36 9.94 -4.85
C HIS A 198 8.95 8.58 -5.48
N PRO A 199 9.54 7.44 -5.09
CA PRO A 199 9.30 6.14 -5.75
C PRO A 199 7.83 5.67 -5.66
N VAL A 200 7.10 6.09 -4.62
CA VAL A 200 5.66 5.79 -4.47
C VAL A 200 4.81 6.29 -5.65
N ARG A 201 5.26 7.31 -6.37
CA ARG A 201 4.55 7.81 -7.56
C ARG A 201 4.34 6.72 -8.61
N ILE A 202 5.32 5.82 -8.79
CA ILE A 202 5.21 4.68 -9.71
C ILE A 202 3.96 3.85 -9.38
N TYR A 203 3.79 3.48 -8.12
CA TYR A 203 2.68 2.63 -7.69
C TYR A 203 1.33 3.33 -7.81
N ILE A 204 1.27 4.64 -7.54
CA ILE A 204 0.02 5.42 -7.73
C ILE A 204 -0.33 5.51 -9.21
N ILE A 205 0.63 5.79 -10.09
CA ILE A 205 0.40 5.87 -11.54
C ILE A 205 -0.01 4.50 -12.10
N MET A 206 0.63 3.41 -11.66
CA MET A 206 0.22 2.06 -12.02
C MET A 206 -1.23 1.77 -11.60
N THR A 207 -1.64 2.26 -10.43
CA THR A 207 -3.02 2.15 -9.94
C THR A 207 -4.00 2.96 -10.79
N GLN A 208 -3.62 4.17 -11.22
CA GLN A 208 -4.41 4.98 -12.15
C GLN A 208 -4.60 4.25 -13.48
N ILE A 209 -3.53 3.70 -14.05
CA ILE A 209 -3.59 2.91 -15.28
C ILE A 209 -4.51 1.69 -15.12
N ALA A 210 -4.41 0.95 -14.01
CA ALA A 210 -5.30 -0.17 -13.72
C ALA A 210 -6.77 0.27 -13.62
N SER A 211 -7.04 1.45 -13.04
CA SER A 211 -8.37 2.04 -12.92
C SER A 211 -8.97 2.40 -14.29
N ILE A 212 -8.16 3.00 -15.17
CA ILE A 212 -8.56 3.28 -16.56
C ILE A 212 -8.83 1.98 -17.32
N ARG A 213 -8.03 0.93 -17.09
CA ARG A 213 -8.26 -0.39 -17.69
C ARG A 213 -9.60 -1.00 -17.27
N ILE A 214 -9.97 -0.87 -15.98
CA ILE A 214 -11.27 -1.33 -15.49
C ILE A 214 -12.38 -0.65 -16.28
N LEU A 215 -12.31 0.67 -16.43
CA LEU A 215 -13.29 1.45 -17.19
C LEU A 215 -13.30 1.06 -18.68
N HIS A 216 -12.13 0.99 -19.33
CA HIS A 216 -12.00 0.55 -20.73
C HIS A 216 -12.59 -0.85 -20.94
N SER A 217 -12.39 -1.77 -19.99
CA SER A 217 -12.96 -3.12 -20.09
C SER A 217 -14.47 -3.12 -19.87
N ALA A 218 -15.01 -2.18 -19.10
CA ALA A 218 -16.45 -2.02 -18.88
C ALA A 218 -17.15 -1.41 -20.11
N THR A 219 -16.49 -0.51 -20.86
CA THR A 219 -17.08 0.05 -22.10
C THR A 219 -17.29 -1.03 -23.16
N LEU A 220 -16.45 -2.07 -23.21
CA LEU A 220 -16.66 -3.23 -24.09
C LEU A 220 -17.96 -4.01 -23.83
N LEU A 221 -18.63 -3.77 -22.69
CA LEU A 221 -19.92 -4.38 -22.35
C LEU A 221 -21.12 -3.53 -22.80
N ILE A 222 -20.89 -2.34 -23.34
CA ILE A 222 -21.95 -1.48 -23.88
C ILE A 222 -22.49 -2.12 -25.18
N PRO A 223 -23.80 -2.09 -25.48
CA PRO A 223 -24.32 -2.64 -26.73
C PRO A 223 -24.05 -1.78 -27.97
N ASP A 224 -24.00 -0.45 -27.81
CA ASP A 224 -23.80 0.51 -28.91
C ASP A 224 -22.31 0.61 -29.29
N LEU A 225 -21.97 0.21 -30.51
CA LEU A 225 -20.59 0.16 -31.02
C LEU A 225 -19.99 1.54 -31.29
N THR A 226 -20.81 2.55 -31.60
CA THR A 226 -20.34 3.90 -31.92
C THR A 226 -19.91 4.61 -30.65
N ILE A 227 -20.78 4.61 -29.63
CA ILE A 227 -20.49 5.18 -28.31
C ILE A 227 -19.24 4.50 -27.72
N GLN A 228 -19.12 3.18 -27.86
CA GLN A 228 -17.93 2.45 -27.45
C GLN A 228 -16.64 2.93 -28.10
N LYS A 229 -16.65 3.24 -29.40
CA LYS A 229 -15.44 3.62 -30.13
C LYS A 229 -14.96 5.00 -29.71
N GLU A 230 -15.87 5.95 -29.58
CA GLU A 230 -15.57 7.33 -29.16
C GLU A 230 -15.05 7.34 -27.72
N GLU A 231 -15.76 6.70 -26.78
CA GLU A 231 -15.33 6.62 -25.38
C GLU A 231 -13.98 5.92 -25.22
N ARG A 232 -13.72 4.84 -25.98
CA ARG A 232 -12.41 4.15 -25.91
C ARG A 232 -11.28 5.03 -26.39
N THR A 233 -11.49 5.76 -27.48
CA THR A 233 -10.48 6.66 -28.03
C THR A 233 -10.15 7.76 -27.01
N ASP A 234 -11.19 8.39 -26.44
CA ASP A 234 -11.00 9.41 -25.40
C ASP A 234 -10.26 8.85 -24.17
N LEU A 235 -10.61 7.67 -23.67
CA LEU A 235 -9.94 7.07 -22.52
C LEU A 235 -8.44 6.82 -22.78
N ILE A 236 -8.11 6.36 -23.99
CA ILE A 236 -6.72 6.07 -24.37
C ILE A 236 -5.91 7.37 -24.51
N GLU A 237 -6.42 8.33 -25.27
CA GLU A 237 -5.70 9.58 -25.57
C GLU A 237 -5.61 10.49 -24.34
N THR A 238 -6.72 10.68 -23.63
CA THR A 238 -6.83 11.66 -22.54
C THR A 238 -6.17 11.16 -21.25
N TYR A 239 -6.25 9.85 -20.95
CA TYR A 239 -5.79 9.33 -19.66
C TYR A 239 -4.63 8.34 -19.79
N PHE A 240 -4.77 7.31 -20.62
CA PHE A 240 -3.78 6.22 -20.64
C PHE A 240 -2.40 6.66 -21.18
N LYS A 241 -2.36 7.33 -22.34
CA LYS A 241 -1.10 7.75 -22.97
C LYS A 241 -0.26 8.68 -22.07
N PRO A 242 -0.81 9.74 -21.45
CA PRO A 242 -0.05 10.59 -20.52
C PRO A 242 0.51 9.82 -19.32
N LEU A 243 -0.32 8.97 -18.68
CA LEU A 243 0.11 8.18 -17.52
C LEU A 243 1.21 7.17 -17.88
N ARG A 244 1.09 6.51 -19.04
CA ARG A 244 2.12 5.59 -19.55
C ARG A 244 3.44 6.33 -19.78
N LYS A 245 3.39 7.51 -20.39
CA LYS A 245 4.59 8.35 -20.62
C LYS A 245 5.25 8.72 -19.30
N GLU A 246 4.48 9.21 -18.32
CA GLU A 246 5.01 9.56 -16.99
C GLU A 246 5.61 8.33 -16.28
N LEU A 247 4.92 7.19 -16.31
CA LEU A 247 5.43 5.95 -15.75
C LEU A 247 6.78 5.57 -16.36
N ILE A 248 6.89 5.53 -17.69
CA ILE A 248 8.15 5.19 -18.38
C ILE A 248 9.28 6.13 -17.97
N THR A 249 9.01 7.43 -17.85
CA THR A 249 10.01 8.42 -17.38
C THR A 249 10.50 8.08 -15.98
N LEU A 250 9.59 7.89 -15.01
CA LEU A 250 9.97 7.58 -13.63
C LEU A 250 10.76 6.27 -13.54
N LEU A 251 10.31 5.25 -14.25
CA LEU A 251 10.97 3.94 -14.28
C LEU A 251 12.42 4.05 -14.77
N LYS A 252 12.69 4.87 -15.78
CA LYS A 252 14.07 5.17 -16.23
C LYS A 252 14.88 5.93 -15.18
N GLU A 253 14.28 6.94 -14.54
CA GLU A 253 14.96 7.77 -13.56
C GLU A 253 15.41 7.01 -12.30
N PHE A 254 14.64 6.03 -11.85
CA PHE A 254 14.99 5.26 -10.64
C PHE A 254 15.92 4.08 -10.89
N GLU A 255 16.38 3.87 -12.13
CA GLU A 255 17.21 2.71 -12.51
C GLU A 255 16.59 1.37 -12.07
N ILE A 256 15.26 1.32 -11.91
CA ILE A 256 14.53 0.08 -11.59
C ILE A 256 14.57 -0.89 -12.80
N TYR A 257 15.27 -0.51 -13.89
CA TYR A 257 15.27 -1.16 -15.19
C TYR A 257 16.69 -1.38 -15.73
N GLY A 258 17.07 -2.65 -15.89
CA GLY A 258 17.87 -3.07 -17.03
C GLY A 258 16.99 -3.17 -18.28
N GLU A 259 17.58 -3.10 -19.49
CA GLU A 259 16.86 -3.04 -20.77
C GLU A 259 15.75 -4.11 -20.92
N SER A 260 15.99 -5.34 -20.46
CA SER A 260 15.04 -6.47 -20.61
C SER A 260 13.76 -6.37 -19.77
N SER A 261 13.79 -5.67 -18.63
CA SER A 261 12.60 -5.50 -17.77
C SER A 261 11.64 -4.46 -18.35
N SER A 262 12.17 -3.52 -19.13
CA SER A 262 11.39 -2.43 -19.72
C SER A 262 10.51 -2.94 -20.86
N GLU A 263 11.06 -3.85 -21.68
CA GLU A 263 10.32 -4.55 -22.73
C GLU A 263 9.21 -5.41 -22.15
N ASN A 264 9.42 -6.13 -21.06
CA ASN A 264 8.38 -6.98 -20.46
C ASN A 264 7.22 -6.17 -19.88
N LEU A 265 7.49 -5.03 -19.25
CA LEU A 265 6.44 -4.14 -18.74
C LEU A 265 5.70 -3.42 -19.87
N LEU A 266 6.44 -2.98 -20.91
CA LEU A 266 5.88 -2.45 -22.14
C LEU A 266 5.03 -3.48 -22.87
N LEU A 267 5.49 -4.73 -22.97
CA LEU A 267 4.75 -5.86 -23.54
C LEU A 267 3.50 -6.15 -22.72
N TYR A 268 3.58 -6.13 -21.39
CA TYR A 268 2.41 -6.27 -20.52
C TYR A 268 1.37 -5.16 -20.81
N PHE A 269 1.79 -3.90 -20.87
CA PHE A 269 0.89 -2.80 -21.18
C PHE A 269 0.34 -2.85 -22.61
N ASN A 270 1.18 -3.14 -23.60
CA ASN A 270 0.78 -3.28 -25.00
C ASN A 270 -0.19 -4.45 -25.20
N ARG A 271 0.00 -5.56 -24.46
CA ARG A 271 -0.91 -6.71 -24.48
C ARG A 271 -2.26 -6.38 -23.83
N ILE A 272 -2.27 -5.46 -22.87
CA ILE A 272 -3.48 -5.09 -22.11
C ILE A 272 -4.35 -4.08 -22.84
N PHE A 273 -3.75 -3.05 -23.43
CA PHE A 273 -4.47 -1.98 -24.11
C PHE A 273 -4.61 -2.23 -25.62
N GLY A 274 -4.09 -3.36 -26.09
CA GLY A 274 -3.90 -3.65 -27.49
C GLY A 274 -2.69 -2.90 -28.04
N SER A 275 -2.01 -3.49 -29.02
CA SER A 275 -1.19 -2.73 -29.95
C SER A 275 -2.14 -1.84 -30.76
N GLY A 276 -2.55 -0.71 -30.18
CA GLY A 276 -3.08 0.40 -30.98
C GLY A 276 -2.03 0.76 -32.03
N PRO A 277 -2.43 1.06 -33.27
CA PRO A 277 -1.47 1.30 -34.35
C PRO A 277 -0.60 2.50 -33.95
N ASP A 278 0.71 2.28 -33.94
CA ASP A 278 1.68 3.38 -34.06
C ASP A 278 1.45 4.12 -35.38
#